data_AF-A0A6J6L7N9-F1
#
_entry.id   AF-A0A6J6L7N9-F1
#
_cell.length_a   1.000
_cell.length_b   1.000
_cell.length_c   1.000
_cell.angle_alpha   90.00
_cell.angle_beta   90.00
_cell.angle_gamma   90.00
#
_symmetry.space_group_name_H-M   'P 1'
#
loop_
_entity.id
_entity.type
_entity.pdbx_description
1 polymer ?
#
loop_
_entity_poly.entity_id
_entity_poly.type
_entity_poly.pdbx_seq_one_letter_code
_entity_poly.pdbx_strand_id
1 'polypeptide(L)'
;MTIKRTTKRDTILKGLMGEAYHRALMAFPDEDVVVGSRFASPDGVEALKALTEMIPRSGHKAVGEERAWGRRLARRFGVDSTYDEQSFVVASGGQSGFLDFESSKPEKISPDIVSLFKTVNAKKGGVLIVHGWTMAESLVKLGKHS
;
A
#
# COMPACT_ATOMS: atom_id res chain seq x y z
N MET A 1 6.21 -3.77 9.71
CA MET A 1 7.42 -4.43 9.15
C MET A 1 8.39 -3.31 8.80
N THR A 2 9.59 -3.31 9.37
CA THR A 2 10.58 -2.23 9.20
C THR A 2 11.77 -2.70 8.40
N ILE A 3 12.12 -1.93 7.36
CA ILE A 3 13.33 -2.13 6.56
C ILE A 3 14.37 -1.11 7.02
N LYS A 4 15.51 -1.59 7.54
CA LYS A 4 16.58 -0.70 8.00
C LYS A 4 17.13 0.14 6.83
N ARG A 5 17.42 1.41 7.13
CA ARG A 5 18.04 2.38 6.20
C ARG A 5 19.47 1.96 5.85
N THR A 6 19.59 1.10 4.84
CA THR A 6 20.86 0.57 4.33
C THR A 6 20.90 0.71 2.82
N THR A 7 22.07 0.52 2.20
CA THR A 7 22.21 0.50 0.74
C THR A 7 21.43 -0.62 0.07
N LYS A 8 21.03 -1.66 0.82
CA LYS A 8 20.27 -2.82 0.32
C LYS A 8 18.75 -2.70 0.49
N ARG A 9 18.24 -1.61 1.07
CA ARG A 9 16.81 -1.45 1.42
C ARG A 9 15.84 -1.70 0.26
N ASP A 10 16.17 -1.22 -0.95
CA ASP A 10 15.33 -1.40 -2.13
C ASP A 10 15.29 -2.87 -2.58
N THR A 11 16.43 -3.56 -2.45
CA THR A 11 16.53 -5.00 -2.74
C THR A 11 15.73 -5.82 -1.73
N ILE A 12 15.79 -5.44 -0.45
CA ILE A 12 15.00 -6.08 0.61
C ILE A 12 13.51 -5.86 0.37
N LEU A 13 13.09 -4.63 0.05
CA LEU A 13 11.70 -4.33 -0.28
C LEU A 13 11.21 -5.17 -1.47
N LYS A 14 12.02 -5.26 -2.54
CA LYS A 14 11.70 -6.08 -3.70
C LYS A 14 11.53 -7.55 -3.33
N GLY A 15 12.41 -8.11 -2.49
CA GLY A 15 12.31 -9.49 -2.01
C GLY A 15 11.04 -9.73 -1.19
N LEU A 16 10.72 -8.84 -0.26
CA LEU A 16 9.51 -8.92 0.57
C LEU A 16 8.23 -8.87 -0.27
N MET A 17 8.16 -7.93 -1.23
CA MET A 17 7.03 -7.84 -2.15
C MET A 17 6.96 -9.06 -3.08
N GLY A 18 8.09 -9.57 -3.55
CA GLY A 18 8.16 -10.80 -4.35
C GLY A 18 7.56 -12.00 -3.63
N GLU A 19 7.89 -12.20 -2.35
CA GLU A 19 7.32 -13.27 -1.53
C GLU A 19 5.80 -13.09 -1.30
N ALA A 20 5.35 -11.84 -1.12
CA ALA A 20 3.93 -11.53 -0.99
C ALA A 20 3.16 -11.84 -2.30
N TYR A 21 3.71 -11.45 -3.46
CA TYR A 21 3.14 -11.78 -4.76
C TYR A 21 3.19 -13.27 -5.06
N HIS A 22 4.24 -13.98 -4.64
CA HIS A 22 4.31 -15.43 -4.79
C HIS A 22 3.20 -16.12 -4.00
N ARG A 23 3.01 -15.74 -2.72
CA ARG A 23 1.91 -16.28 -1.90
C ARG A 23 0.54 -15.96 -2.49
N ALA A 24 0.35 -14.76 -3.04
CA ALA A 24 -0.87 -14.40 -3.75
C ALA A 24 -1.07 -15.27 -4.99
N LEU A 25 -0.04 -15.47 -5.82
CA LEU A 25 -0.10 -16.32 -7.01
C LEU A 25 -0.46 -17.78 -6.68
N MET A 26 0.10 -18.35 -5.60
CA MET A 26 -0.22 -19.72 -5.19
C MET A 26 -1.65 -19.86 -4.69
N ALA A 27 -2.22 -18.82 -4.10
CA ALA A 27 -3.60 -18.81 -3.59
C ALA A 27 -4.63 -18.46 -4.67
N PHE A 28 -4.24 -17.63 -5.64
CA PHE A 28 -5.10 -17.01 -6.65
C PHE A 28 -4.39 -17.05 -8.02
N PRO A 29 -4.20 -18.23 -8.62
CA PRO A 29 -3.39 -18.37 -9.84
C PRO A 29 -4.00 -17.69 -11.07
N ASP A 30 -5.34 -17.66 -11.14
CA ASP A 30 -6.09 -17.19 -12.31
C ASP A 30 -7.03 -16.01 -11.99
N GLU A 31 -6.90 -15.41 -10.80
CA GLU A 31 -7.75 -14.30 -10.38
C GLU A 31 -6.97 -12.99 -10.30
N ASP A 32 -7.67 -11.89 -10.55
CA ASP A 32 -7.17 -10.56 -10.26
C ASP A 32 -7.22 -10.30 -8.75
N VAL A 33 -6.12 -9.80 -8.20
CA VAL A 33 -5.95 -9.66 -6.75
C VAL A 33 -5.86 -8.20 -6.35
N VAL A 34 -6.63 -7.82 -5.33
CA VAL A 34 -6.45 -6.55 -4.63
C VAL A 34 -5.28 -6.68 -3.65
N VAL A 35 -4.28 -5.83 -3.83
CA VAL A 35 -3.12 -5.73 -2.94
C VAL A 35 -3.14 -4.36 -2.28
N GLY A 36 -3.01 -4.32 -0.96
CA GLY A 36 -3.06 -3.07 -0.22
C GLY A 36 -2.41 -3.16 1.15
N SER A 37 -2.03 -1.99 1.66
CA SER A 37 -1.40 -1.84 2.98
C SER A 37 -1.70 -0.45 3.55
N ARG A 38 -1.20 -0.22 4.76
CA ARG A 38 -1.26 1.06 5.47
C ARG A 38 0.12 1.69 5.55
N PHE A 39 0.19 3.00 5.29
CA PHE A 39 1.43 3.74 5.13
C PHE A 39 1.45 4.99 5.99
N ALA A 40 2.55 5.22 6.70
CA ALA A 40 2.75 6.44 7.49
C ALA A 40 3.42 7.56 6.67
N SER A 41 4.09 7.22 5.57
CA SER A 41 4.79 8.15 4.68
C SER A 41 4.63 7.77 3.19
N PRO A 42 4.85 8.72 2.27
CA PRO A 42 4.81 8.47 0.83
C PRO A 42 5.81 7.39 0.37
N ASP A 43 6.97 7.30 1.02
CA ASP A 43 8.03 6.35 0.68
C ASP A 43 7.54 4.90 0.64
N GLY A 44 6.75 4.50 1.63
CA GLY A 44 6.24 3.13 1.72
C GLY A 44 5.36 2.73 0.54
N VAL A 45 4.70 3.69 -0.12
CA VAL A 45 3.83 3.45 -1.29
C VAL A 45 4.64 2.91 -2.48
N GLU A 46 5.97 3.09 -2.50
CA GLU A 46 6.83 2.50 -3.53
C GLU A 46 6.69 0.96 -3.61
N ALA A 47 6.31 0.31 -2.50
CA ALA A 47 6.00 -1.12 -2.47
C ALA A 47 4.89 -1.53 -3.45
N LEU A 48 3.97 -0.61 -3.75
CA LEU A 48 2.78 -0.84 -4.58
C LEU A 48 2.94 -0.32 -6.02
N LYS A 49 4.14 0.11 -6.44
CA LYS A 49 4.36 0.70 -7.78
C LYS A 49 4.06 -0.23 -8.96
N ALA A 50 3.97 -1.54 -8.73
CA ALA A 50 3.62 -2.52 -9.75
C ALA A 50 2.09 -2.70 -9.92
N LEU A 51 1.28 -2.09 -9.04
CA LEU A 51 -0.17 -2.20 -9.08
C LEU A 51 -0.76 -1.18 -10.05
N THR A 52 -1.88 -1.58 -10.65
CA THR A 52 -2.73 -0.70 -11.46
C THR A 52 -3.86 -0.12 -10.62
N GLU A 53 -4.43 0.99 -11.09
CA GLU A 53 -5.62 1.63 -10.50
C GLU A 53 -5.52 1.88 -8.99
N MET A 54 -4.35 2.34 -8.52
CA MET A 54 -4.16 2.64 -7.10
C MET A 54 -5.21 3.63 -6.56
N ILE A 55 -5.69 3.35 -5.35
CA ILE A 55 -6.64 4.14 -4.60
C ILE A 55 -6.11 4.34 -3.17
N PRO A 56 -6.17 5.58 -2.64
CA PRO A 56 -6.62 6.80 -3.31
C PRO A 56 -5.62 7.31 -4.36
N ARG A 57 -6.11 8.10 -5.33
CA ARG A 57 -5.29 8.81 -6.33
C ARG A 57 -5.79 10.24 -6.53
N SER A 58 -4.85 11.15 -6.78
CA SER A 58 -5.13 12.58 -6.98
C SER A 58 -6.15 12.79 -8.12
N GLY A 59 -7.10 13.71 -7.91
CA GLY A 59 -8.13 14.04 -8.92
C GLY A 59 -9.23 12.99 -9.13
N HIS A 60 -9.20 11.85 -8.43
CA HIS A 60 -10.20 10.79 -8.56
C HIS A 60 -11.06 10.67 -7.30
N LYS A 61 -12.38 10.69 -7.48
CA LYS A 61 -13.32 10.42 -6.40
C LYS A 61 -13.63 8.93 -6.37
N ALA A 62 -13.20 8.26 -5.30
CA ALA A 62 -13.37 6.82 -5.21
C ALA A 62 -14.85 6.38 -5.28
N VAL A 63 -15.12 5.32 -6.04
CA VAL A 63 -16.46 4.74 -6.21
C VAL A 63 -16.81 3.78 -5.07
N GLY A 64 -18.05 3.27 -5.06
CA GLY A 64 -18.56 2.41 -3.98
C GLY A 64 -17.73 1.15 -3.72
N GLU A 65 -17.25 0.50 -4.79
CA GLU A 65 -16.41 -0.69 -4.69
C GLU A 65 -15.01 -0.39 -4.13
N GLU A 66 -14.35 0.65 -4.64
CA GLU A 66 -13.04 1.10 -4.16
C GLU A 66 -13.06 1.43 -2.66
N ARG A 67 -14.15 2.06 -2.19
CA ARG A 67 -14.38 2.30 -0.75
C ARG A 67 -14.67 1.03 0.02
N ALA A 68 -15.38 0.07 -0.58
CA ALA A 68 -15.64 -1.22 0.05
C ALA A 68 -14.34 -1.99 0.30
N TRP A 69 -13.40 -1.97 -0.65
CA TRP A 69 -12.07 -2.54 -0.45
C TRP A 69 -11.28 -1.81 0.64
N GLY A 70 -11.32 -0.48 0.67
CA GLY A 70 -10.75 0.32 1.76
C GLY A 70 -11.27 -0.08 3.14
N ARG A 71 -12.59 -0.22 3.29
CA ARG A 71 -13.23 -0.69 4.55
C ARG A 71 -12.82 -2.11 4.92
N ARG A 72 -12.73 -3.03 3.94
CA ARG A 72 -12.28 -4.41 4.19
C ARG A 72 -10.86 -4.45 4.72
N LEU A 73 -9.96 -3.64 4.14
CA LEU A 73 -8.59 -3.51 4.61
C LEU A 73 -8.51 -2.89 6.01
N ALA A 74 -9.25 -1.81 6.26
CA ALA A 74 -9.31 -1.18 7.58
C ALA A 74 -9.74 -2.16 8.68
N ARG A 75 -10.77 -2.98 8.43
CA ARG A 75 -11.20 -4.05 9.34
C ARG A 75 -10.11 -5.12 9.53
N ARG A 76 -9.47 -5.56 8.44
CA ARG A 76 -8.36 -6.53 8.51
C ARG A 76 -7.19 -6.02 9.35
N PHE A 77 -6.97 -4.71 9.36
CA PHE A 77 -5.91 -4.07 10.12
C PHE A 77 -6.33 -3.66 11.55
N GLY A 78 -7.61 -3.82 11.91
CA GLY A 78 -8.16 -3.45 13.20
C GLY A 78 -8.20 -1.94 13.45
N VAL A 79 -8.42 -1.14 12.41
CA VAL A 79 -8.36 0.34 12.45
C VAL A 79 -9.64 1.00 11.92
N ASP A 80 -10.71 0.22 11.76
CA ASP A 80 -11.97 0.68 11.19
C ASP A 80 -12.67 1.76 12.01
N SER A 81 -12.42 1.81 13.33
CA SER A 81 -13.00 2.82 14.23
C SER A 81 -12.52 4.25 13.96
N THR A 82 -11.36 4.43 13.33
CA THR A 82 -10.76 5.75 13.04
C THR A 82 -10.50 5.96 11.55
N TYR A 83 -11.05 5.07 10.70
CA TYR A 83 -10.90 5.09 9.26
C TYR A 83 -12.00 5.91 8.57
N ASP A 84 -11.62 6.79 7.65
CA ASP A 84 -12.52 7.54 6.77
C ASP A 84 -12.47 7.00 5.33
N GLU A 85 -13.60 6.58 4.80
CA GLU A 85 -13.70 5.95 3.49
C GLU A 85 -13.61 6.92 2.30
N GLN A 86 -13.76 8.24 2.52
CA GLN A 86 -13.65 9.22 1.44
C GLN A 86 -12.18 9.59 1.19
N SER A 87 -11.42 9.76 2.26
CA SER A 87 -10.00 10.14 2.25
C SER A 87 -9.05 8.95 2.34
N PHE A 88 -9.55 7.77 2.74
CA PHE A 88 -8.77 6.56 3.04
C PHE A 88 -7.78 6.73 4.20
N VAL A 89 -7.96 7.77 5.01
CA VAL A 89 -7.10 8.08 6.16
C VAL A 89 -7.62 7.37 7.40
N VAL A 90 -6.69 6.79 8.17
CA VAL A 90 -6.90 6.38 9.55
C VAL A 90 -6.35 7.50 10.43
N ALA A 91 -7.23 8.14 11.21
CA ALA A 91 -6.90 9.36 11.94
C ALA A 91 -5.90 9.14 13.09
N SER A 92 -5.93 7.96 13.72
CA SER A 92 -5.05 7.62 14.84
C SER A 92 -4.92 6.11 15.04
N GLY A 93 -3.84 5.69 15.72
CA GLY A 93 -3.61 4.29 16.11
C GLY A 93 -3.34 3.32 14.96
N GLY A 94 -3.08 3.82 13.75
CA GLY A 94 -2.93 3.00 12.55
C GLY A 94 -1.51 2.50 12.28
N GLN A 95 -0.50 2.96 13.02
CA GLN A 95 0.91 2.61 12.82
C GLN A 95 1.34 1.28 13.46
N SER A 96 0.45 0.50 14.08
CA SER A 96 0.79 -0.90 14.32
C SER A 96 0.97 -1.60 12.96
N GLY A 97 1.95 -2.48 12.76
CA GLY A 97 2.04 -3.32 11.54
C GLY A 97 2.10 -2.63 10.17
N PHE A 98 2.35 -1.32 10.08
CA PHE A 98 2.56 -0.62 8.80
C PHE A 98 3.86 -1.04 8.12
N LEU A 99 3.98 -0.75 6.83
CA LEU A 99 5.25 -0.89 6.12
C LEU A 99 6.10 0.36 6.38
N ASP A 100 7.18 0.18 7.12
CA ASP A 100 8.16 1.20 7.44
C ASP A 100 9.35 1.05 6.50
N PHE A 101 9.32 1.85 5.45
CA PHE A 101 10.31 1.90 4.38
C PHE A 101 10.56 3.36 4.00
N GLU A 102 11.82 3.70 3.78
CA GLU A 102 12.25 5.00 3.30
C GLU A 102 13.00 4.84 2.00
N SER A 103 12.55 5.53 0.96
CA SER A 103 13.12 5.37 -0.38
C SER A 103 14.57 5.83 -0.42
N SER A 104 15.37 5.21 -1.30
CA SER A 104 16.69 5.73 -1.62
C SER A 104 16.67 6.95 -2.54
N LYS A 105 15.52 7.22 -3.15
CA LYS A 105 15.30 8.30 -4.11
C LYS A 105 13.96 8.99 -3.84
N PRO A 106 13.77 9.61 -2.66
CA PRO A 106 12.52 10.25 -2.29
C PRO A 106 12.09 11.33 -3.30
N GLU A 107 13.04 11.96 -3.99
CA GLU A 107 12.80 12.94 -5.07
C GLU A 107 12.09 12.36 -6.30
N LYS A 108 12.05 11.02 -6.45
CA LYS A 108 11.35 10.34 -7.55
C LYS A 108 9.92 9.94 -7.20
N ILE A 109 9.49 10.14 -5.96
CA ILE A 109 8.11 9.89 -5.55
C ILE A 109 7.22 10.95 -6.18
N SER A 110 6.17 10.53 -6.88
CA SER A 110 5.26 11.46 -7.56
C SER A 110 4.68 12.50 -6.58
N PRO A 111 4.63 13.79 -6.97
CA PRO A 111 3.97 14.84 -6.18
C PRO A 111 2.53 14.48 -5.81
N ASP A 112 1.82 13.75 -6.67
CA ASP A 112 0.46 13.29 -6.39
C ASP A 112 0.42 12.35 -5.19
N ILE A 113 1.35 11.39 -5.10
CA ILE A 113 1.45 10.48 -3.94
C ILE A 113 1.77 11.29 -2.69
N VAL A 114 2.76 12.19 -2.76
CA VAL A 114 3.11 13.06 -1.63
C VAL A 114 1.92 13.88 -1.14
N SER A 115 1.07 14.36 -2.08
CA SER A 115 -0.10 15.16 -1.73
C SER A 115 -1.15 14.40 -0.92
N LEU A 116 -1.29 13.09 -1.11
CA LEU A 116 -2.24 12.24 -0.37
C LEU A 116 -1.93 12.19 1.14
N PHE A 117 -0.66 12.38 1.52
CA PHE A 117 -0.23 12.32 2.92
C PHE A 117 -0.38 13.64 3.67
N LYS A 118 -0.80 14.74 3.02
CA LYS A 118 -0.96 16.05 3.68
C LYS A 118 -1.98 16.03 4.84
N THR A 119 -2.96 15.13 4.77
CA THR A 119 -4.01 14.96 5.79
C THR A 119 -3.65 13.91 6.85
N VAL A 120 -2.53 13.19 6.68
CA VAL A 120 -2.10 12.13 7.60
C VAL A 120 -1.35 12.73 8.78
N ASN A 121 -1.89 12.57 9.99
CA ASN A 121 -1.25 13.05 11.21
C ASN A 121 -0.34 11.98 11.83
N ALA A 122 0.94 11.97 11.44
CA ALA A 122 1.91 11.00 11.95
C ALA A 122 2.06 11.03 13.48
N LYS A 123 1.91 12.19 14.15
CA LYS A 123 2.02 12.31 15.62
C LYS A 123 0.90 11.60 16.37
N LYS A 124 -0.28 11.45 15.76
CA LYS A 124 -1.41 10.70 16.32
C LYS A 124 -1.39 9.22 15.90
N GLY A 125 -0.34 8.78 15.21
CA GLY A 125 -0.28 7.44 14.63
C GLY A 125 -1.17 7.29 13.39
N GLY A 126 -1.45 8.39 12.66
CA GLY A 126 -2.22 8.36 11.45
C GLY A 126 -1.49 7.64 10.31
N VAL A 127 -2.27 7.00 9.44
CA VAL A 127 -1.78 6.31 8.23
C VAL A 127 -2.78 6.47 7.09
N LEU A 128 -2.29 6.32 5.86
CA LEU A 128 -3.11 6.20 4.67
C LEU A 128 -3.24 4.72 4.28
N ILE A 129 -4.45 4.23 4.07
CA ILE A 129 -4.67 2.92 3.46
C ILE A 129 -4.63 3.09 1.95
N VAL A 130 -3.69 2.42 1.28
CA VAL A 130 -3.57 2.43 -0.18
C VAL A 130 -3.73 1.00 -0.67
N HIS A 131 -4.50 0.83 -1.74
CA HIS A 131 -4.69 -0.44 -2.42
C HIS A 131 -4.69 -0.25 -3.93
N GLY A 132 -4.52 -1.35 -4.66
CA GLY A 132 -4.61 -1.38 -6.12
C GLY A 132 -4.74 -2.81 -6.60
N TRP A 133 -4.82 -2.97 -7.92
CA TRP A 133 -5.03 -4.27 -8.56
C TRP A 133 -3.73 -4.83 -9.12
N THR A 134 -3.61 -6.14 -9.07
CA THR A 134 -2.68 -6.88 -9.91
C THR A 134 -3.48 -7.88 -10.73
N MET A 135 -3.39 -7.76 -12.05
CA MET A 135 -4.05 -8.69 -12.98
C MET A 135 -3.38 -10.06 -12.90
N ALA A 136 -4.11 -11.16 -13.12
CA ALA A 136 -3.56 -12.52 -13.08
C ALA A 136 -2.26 -12.66 -13.90
N GLU A 137 -2.22 -12.12 -15.13
CA GLU A 137 -1.03 -12.14 -15.99
C GLU A 137 0.18 -11.40 -15.39
N SER A 138 -0.07 -10.28 -14.71
CA SER A 138 0.98 -9.52 -14.03
C SER A 138 1.42 -10.24 -12.76
N LEU A 139 0.49 -10.86 -12.03
CA LEU A 139 0.75 -11.62 -10.83
C LEU A 139 1.66 -12.82 -11.11
N VAL A 140 1.46 -13.53 -12.24
CA VAL A 140 2.37 -14.59 -12.70
C VAL A 140 3.80 -14.06 -12.87
N LYS A 141 3.97 -12.87 -13.46
CA LYS A 141 5.31 -12.27 -13.66
C LYS A 141 5.94 -11.80 -12.34
N LEU A 142 5.14 -11.27 -11.42
CA LEU A 142 5.59 -10.72 -10.14
C LEU A 142 5.89 -11.81 -9.09
N GLY A 143 5.08 -12.87 -9.06
CA GLY A 143 5.12 -13.92 -8.06
C GLY A 143 5.88 -15.18 -8.47
N LYS A 144 6.37 -15.27 -9.72
CA LYS A 144 7.25 -16.35 -10.13
C LYS A 144 8.63 -16.15 -9.48
N HIS A 145 9.01 -17.06 -8.58
CA HIS A 145 10.37 -17.10 -8.08
C HIS A 145 11.32 -17.36 -9.26
N SER A 146 12.25 -16.44 -9.48
CA SER A 146 13.43 -16.65 -10.32
C SER A 146 14.45 -17.50 -9.59
#